data_AF-A0AAF0DEV1-F1
#
_entry.id   AF-A0AAF0DEV1-F1
#
_cell.length_a   1.000
_cell.length_b   1.000
_cell.length_c   1.000
_cell.angle_alpha   90.00
_cell.angle_beta   90.00
_cell.angle_gamma   90.00
#
_symmetry.space_group_name_H-M   'P 1'
#
loop_
_entity.id
_entity.type
_entity.pdbx_description
1 polymer ?
#
loop_
_entity_poly.entity_id
_entity_poly.type
_entity_poly.pdbx_seq_one_letter_code
_entity_poly.pdbx_strand_id
1 'polypeptide(L)' 'MVMFNVTLKPNASADELDKAKEEARKTGGTIRHEYKLIKGFTVEYPDDHVHVLQSTTYVNVEQDGPAKSQKKSN' A
#
# COMPACT_ATOMS: atom_id res chain seq x y z
N MET A 1 13.22 1.26 6.20
CA MET A 1 11.81 0.84 6.18
C MET A 1 11.19 1.48 4.96
N VAL A 2 10.29 0.77 4.29
CA VAL A 2 9.58 1.26 3.11
C VAL A 2 8.11 1.44 3.45
N MET A 3 7.54 2.57 3.05
CA MET A 3 6.13 2.88 3.26
C MET A 3 5.38 2.75 1.95
N PHE A 4 4.11 2.38 2.01
CA PHE A 4 3.22 2.28 0.86
C PHE A 4 1.87 2.89 1.19
N ASN A 5 1.36 3.70 0.28
CA ASN A 5 0.00 4.23 0.32
C ASN A 5 -0.92 3.26 -0.41
N VAL A 6 -1.89 2.74 0.33
CA VAL A 6 -2.93 1.85 -0.19
C VAL A 6 -4.24 2.64 -0.25
N THR A 7 -4.78 2.84 -1.44
CA THR A 7 -6.02 3.59 -1.65
C THR A 7 -7.05 2.77 -2.40
N LEU A 8 -8.32 2.99 -2.09
CA LEU A 8 -9.44 2.32 -2.74
C LEU A 8 -9.70 2.94 -4.11
N LYS A 9 -9.90 2.11 -5.13
CA LYS A 9 -10.32 2.58 -6.45
C LYS A 9 -11.80 3.02 -6.43
N PRO A 10 -12.23 3.91 -7.34
CA PRO A 10 -13.58 4.51 -7.30
C PRO A 10 -14.75 3.53 -7.30
N ASN A 11 -14.55 2.32 -7.84
CA ASN A 11 -15.58 1.30 -8.00
C ASN A 11 -15.48 0.16 -6.98
N ALA A 12 -14.62 0.27 -5.97
CA ALA A 12 -14.41 -0.79 -4.99
C ALA A 12 -15.18 -0.53 -3.69
N SER A 13 -15.60 -1.62 -3.02
CA SER A 13 -16.27 -1.54 -1.71
C SER A 13 -15.25 -1.22 -0.61
N ALA A 14 -15.71 -0.58 0.47
CA ALA A 14 -14.90 -0.36 1.67
C ALA A 14 -14.35 -1.68 2.25
N ASP A 15 -15.07 -2.80 2.08
CA ASP A 15 -14.65 -4.13 2.53
C ASP A 15 -13.31 -4.56 1.91
N GLU A 16 -13.03 -4.16 0.66
CA GLU A 16 -11.76 -4.48 0.00
C GLU A 16 -10.58 -3.76 0.65
N LEU A 17 -10.82 -2.56 1.19
CA LEU A 17 -9.80 -1.83 1.92
C LEU A 17 -9.49 -2.50 3.26
N ASP A 18 -10.51 -3.02 3.95
CA ASP A 18 -10.31 -3.73 5.21
C ASP A 18 -9.60 -5.06 5.01
N LYS A 19 -9.96 -5.82 3.96
CA LYS A 19 -9.20 -7.02 3.54
C LYS A 19 -7.73 -6.68 3.26
N ALA A 20 -7.47 -5.59 2.52
CA ALA A 20 -6.11 -5.15 2.25
C ALA A 20 -5.35 -4.79 3.55
N LYS A 21 -6.00 -4.16 4.54
CA LYS A 21 -5.37 -3.90 5.85
C LYS A 21 -5.04 -5.19 6.59
N GLU A 22 -5.94 -6.16 6.59
CA GLU A 22 -5.71 -7.45 7.24
C GLU A 22 -4.56 -8.21 6.59
N GLU A 23 -4.53 -8.24 5.26
CA GLU A 23 -3.43 -8.84 4.49
C GLU A 23 -2.10 -8.12 4.77
N ALA A 24 -2.12 -6.79 4.86
CA ALA A 24 -0.94 -5.99 5.18
C ALA A 24 -0.36 -6.39 6.53
N ARG A 25 -1.22 -6.54 7.54
CA ARG A 25 -0.81 -6.97 8.89
C ARG A 25 -0.31 -8.41 8.89
N LYS A 26 -0.99 -9.31 8.17
CA LYS A 26 -0.63 -10.73 8.08
C LYS A 26 0.72 -10.94 7.40
N THR A 27 1.04 -10.07 6.44
CA THR A 27 2.35 -10.06 5.76
C THR A 27 3.44 -9.37 6.59
N GLY A 28 3.15 -8.86 7.79
CA GLY A 28 4.14 -8.23 8.65
C GLY A 28 4.29 -6.72 8.45
N GLY A 29 3.37 -6.12 7.71
CA GLY A 29 3.23 -4.66 7.58
C GLY A 29 2.57 -4.04 8.80
N THR A 30 2.96 -2.81 9.13
CA THR A 30 2.38 -2.01 10.21
C THR A 30 1.58 -0.86 9.63
N ILE A 31 0.29 -0.74 10.00
CA ILE A 31 -0.54 0.39 9.58
C ILE A 31 -0.07 1.65 10.34
N ARG A 32 0.40 2.66 9.61
CA ARG A 32 0.93 3.91 10.17
C ARG A 32 -0.07 5.05 10.15
N HIS A 33 -0.90 5.12 9.12
CA HIS A 33 -1.87 6.19 8.95
C HIS A 33 -3.14 5.72 8.26
N GLU A 34 -4.29 6.29 8.59
CA GLU A 34 -5.57 6.02 7.93
C GLU A 34 -6.17 7.33 7.43
N TYR A 35 -6.48 7.37 6.14
CA TYR A 35 -7.07 8.54 5.51
C TYR A 35 -8.59 8.51 5.66
N LYS A 36 -9.16 9.59 6.20
CA LYS A 36 -10.62 9.75 6.36
C LYS A 36 -11.30 10.28 5.09
N LEU A 37 -10.63 11.17 4.37
CA LEU A 37 -11.19 11.88 3.21
C LEU A 37 -11.12 11.03 1.93
N ILE A 38 -9.95 10.46 1.66
CA ILE A 38 -9.76 9.42 0.65
C ILE A 38 -9.77 8.07 1.36
N LYS A 39 -10.48 7.07 0.84
CA LYS A 39 -10.52 5.75 1.46
C LYS A 39 -9.16 5.07 1.26
N GLY A 40 -8.31 5.07 2.28
CA GLY A 40 -6.97 4.50 2.18
C GLY A 40 -6.21 4.48 3.51
N PHE A 41 -5.01 3.89 3.48
CA PHE A 41 -4.09 3.85 4.61
C PHE A 41 -2.63 3.81 4.13
N THR A 42 -1.70 4.17 5.01
CA THR A 42 -0.27 3.95 4.82
C THR A 42 0.16 2.72 5.62
N VAL A 43 0.87 1.81 4.97
CA VAL A 43 1.52 0.66 5.61
C VAL A 43 3.03 0.79 5.50
N GLU A 44 3.72 0.44 6.58
CA GLU A 44 5.17 0.35 6.63
C GLU A 44 5.62 -1.11 6.68
N TYR A 45 6.61 -1.45 5.86
CA TYR A 45 7.28 -2.74 5.84
C TYR A 45 8.78 -2.59 6.15
N PRO A 46 9.40 -3.62 6.76
CA PRO A 46 10.86 -3.75 6.85
C PRO A 46 11.53 -3.78 5.47
N ASP A 47 12.77 -3.27 5.33
CA ASP A 47 13.47 -3.20 4.03
C ASP A 47 13.84 -4.59 3.47
N ASP A 48 13.98 -5.58 4.33
CA ASP A 48 14.28 -6.98 4.01
C ASP A 48 13.02 -7.80 3.70
N HIS A 49 11.85 -7.17 3.73
CA HIS A 49 10.60 -7.88 3.53
C HIS A 49 10.30 -8.12 2.04
N VAL A 50 10.09 -9.39 1.69
CA VAL A 50 9.86 -9.82 0.29
C VAL A 50 8.38 -9.79 -0.14
N HIS A 51 7.44 -9.67 0.80
CA HIS A 51 6.00 -9.67 0.51
C HIS A 51 5.37 -8.29 0.74
N VAL A 52 5.34 -7.48 -0.31
CA VAL A 52 4.62 -6.20 -0.30
C VAL A 52 3.25 -6.40 -0.94
N LEU A 53 2.22 -5.76 -0.38
CA LEU A 53 0.90 -5.65 -1.00
C LEU A 53 1.01 -5.17 -2.45
N GLN A 54 0.28 -5.80 -3.35
CA GLN A 54 0.28 -5.43 -4.76
C GLN A 54 -1.03 -4.74 -5.13
N SER A 55 -0.97 -3.83 -6.10
CA SER A 55 -2.18 -3.24 -6.69
C SER A 55 -3.09 -4.32 -7.28
N THR A 56 -4.38 -4.24 -6.98
CA THR A 56 -5.40 -5.17 -7.48
C THR A 56 -6.43 -4.43 -8.33
N THR A 57 -7.50 -5.12 -8.74
CA THR A 57 -8.66 -4.47 -9.37
C THR A 57 -9.35 -3.47 -8.44
N TYR A 58 -9.21 -3.60 -7.12
CA TYR A 58 -9.95 -2.82 -6.13
C TYR A 58 -9.10 -1.82 -5.35
N VAL A 59 -7.81 -2.11 -5.14
CA VAL A 59 -6.90 -1.22 -4.41
C VAL A 59 -5.71 -0.80 -5.28
N ASN A 60 -5.23 0.41 -5.05
CA ASN A 60 -4.00 0.94 -5.61
C ASN A 60 -2.94 0.97 -4.52
N VAL A 61 -1.76 0.41 -4.79
CA VAL A 61 -0.61 0.39 -3.89
C VAL A 61 0.54 1.15 -4.54
N GLU A 62 1.00 2.21 -3.87
CA GLU A 62 2.11 3.05 -4.34
C GLU A 62 3.14 3.18 -3.22
N GLN A 63 4.43 3.10 -3.56
CA GLN A 63 5.48 3.32 -2.57
C GLN A 63 5.48 4.80 -2.15
N ASP A 64 5.31 5.02 -0.85
CA ASP A 64 5.40 6.35 -0.23
C ASP A 64 6.90 6.69 -0.04
N GLY A 65 7.35 7.67 -0.79
CA GLY A 65 8.75 8.09 -0.80
C GLY A 65 9.14 8.83 -2.08
N PRO A 66 10.35 9.40 -2.12
CA PRO A 66 10.84 10.05 -3.33
C PRO A 66 10.86 9.03 -4.48
N ALA A 67 10.19 9.36 -5.58
CA ALA A 67 10.20 8.55 -6.78
C ALA A 67 11.66 8.29 -7.17
N LYS A 68 12.14 7.05 -6.98
CA LYS A 68 13.42 6.64 -7.54
C LYS A 68 13.21 6.66 -9.04
N SER A 69 13.67 7.71 -9.72
CA SER A 69 13.66 7.72 -11.17
C SER A 69 14.35 6.43 -11.61
N GLN A 70 13.63 5.51 -12.26
CA GLN A 70 14.29 4.44 -13.00
C GLN A 70 15.13 5.15 -14.05
N LYS A 71 16.42 5.34 -13.77
CA LYS A 71 17.39 5.58 -14.82
C LYS A 71 17.29 4.33 -15.69
N LYS A 72 16.61 4.46 -16.83
CA LYS A 72 16.78 3.52 -17.94
C LYS A 72 18.26 3.59 -18.29
N SER A 73 19.02 2.62 -17.82
CA SER A 73 20.39 2.41 -18.28
C SER A 73 20.28 1.77 -19.67
N ASN A 74 20.72 2.55 -20.65
CA ASN A 74 21.03 2.26 -22.06
C ASN A 74 19.97 1.56 -22.92
#